data_AF-A0A341BXD5-F1
#
_entry.id   AF-A0A341BXD5-F1
#
_cell.length_a   1.000
_cell.length_b   1.000
_cell.length_c   1.000
_cell.angle_alpha   90.00
_cell.angle_beta   90.00
_cell.angle_gamma   90.00
#
_symmetry.space_group_name_H-M   'P 1'
#
loop_
_entity.id
_entity.type
_entity.pdbx_description
1 polymer ?
#
loop_
_entity_poly.entity_id
_entity_poly.type
_entity_poly.pdbx_seq_one_letter_code
_entity_poly.pdbx_strand_id
1 'polypeptide(L)'
;MPSRTGRKMDGSGGHGRLKAHYSGDILITSLDSATTFDKLCEEVREMCHLHQGHLLTLKWVDSEGDPCTVSSQMEAFRLSCQHKD
;
A
#
# COMPACT_ATOMS: atom_id res chain seq x y z
N MET A 1 37.91 22.43 -4.97
CA MET A 1 36.95 21.69 -5.81
C MET A 1 36.24 20.66 -4.95
N PRO A 2 34.91 20.51 -5.02
CA PRO A 2 34.16 19.72 -4.04
C PRO A 2 34.09 18.25 -4.47
N SER A 3 34.55 17.34 -3.62
CA SER A 3 34.26 15.91 -3.78
C SER A 3 33.00 15.60 -2.99
N ARG A 4 31.86 15.50 -3.70
CA ARG A 4 30.60 14.97 -3.17
C ARG A 4 30.81 13.50 -2.79
N THR A 5 31.13 13.23 -1.53
CA THR A 5 30.97 11.91 -0.97
C THR A 5 29.47 11.65 -0.80
N GLY A 6 29.02 10.55 -1.40
CA GLY A 6 27.63 10.22 -1.62
C GLY A 6 26.79 10.31 -0.36
N ARG A 7 25.60 10.91 -0.52
CA ARG A 7 24.50 10.77 0.41
C ARG A 7 24.23 9.28 0.54
N LYS A 8 24.70 8.68 1.63
CA LYS A 8 24.23 7.38 2.08
C LYS A 8 22.73 7.55 2.25
N MET A 9 21.96 7.02 1.30
CA MET A 9 20.54 6.80 1.54
C MET A 9 20.51 5.70 2.58
N ASP A 10 20.43 6.10 3.85
CA ASP A 10 19.89 5.25 4.88
C ASP A 10 18.49 4.87 4.40
N GLY A 11 18.38 3.68 3.82
CA GLY A 11 17.14 3.08 3.39
C GLY A 11 16.35 2.66 4.61
N SER A 12 16.00 3.61 5.48
CA SER A 12 14.81 3.51 6.30
C SER A 12 13.59 3.56 5.36
N GLY A 13 13.45 2.54 4.51
CA GLY A 13 12.29 2.36 3.65
C GLY A 13 11.12 2.12 4.59
N GLY A 14 10.28 3.13 4.78
CA GLY A 14 9.17 3.04 5.73
C GLY A 14 8.21 1.96 5.28
N HIS A 15 8.25 0.77 5.88
CA HIS A 15 7.26 -0.25 5.54
C HIS A 15 5.89 0.21 6.02
N GLY A 16 4.94 0.31 5.08
CA GLY A 16 3.53 0.50 5.38
C GLY A 16 2.93 -0.82 5.88
N ARG A 17 1.90 -0.75 6.73
CA ARG A 17 1.16 -1.94 7.15
C ARG A 17 -0.15 -2.02 6.39
N LEU A 18 -0.34 -3.09 5.64
CA LEU A 18 -1.61 -3.39 4.99
C LEU A 18 -2.47 -4.22 5.93
N LYS A 19 -3.75 -3.85 6.04
CA LYS A 19 -4.78 -4.66 6.69
C LYS A 19 -5.87 -4.93 5.68
N ALA A 20 -6.20 -6.20 5.45
CA ALA A 20 -7.35 -6.60 4.65
C ALA A 20 -8.35 -7.34 5.52
N HIS A 21 -9.63 -7.06 5.29
CA HIS A 21 -10.74 -7.83 5.84
C HIS A 21 -11.26 -8.75 4.73
N TYR A 22 -11.14 -10.06 4.92
CA TYR A 22 -11.55 -11.05 3.92
C TYR A 22 -12.15 -12.28 4.60
N SER A 23 -13.32 -12.73 4.14
CA SER A 23 -14.03 -13.90 4.66
C SER A 23 -14.28 -13.92 6.19
N GLY A 24 -14.31 -12.75 6.84
CA GLY A 24 -14.46 -12.62 8.30
C GLY A 24 -13.13 -12.55 9.05
N ASP A 25 -12.00 -12.78 8.37
CA ASP A 25 -10.66 -12.68 8.94
C ASP A 25 -10.01 -11.33 8.67
N ILE A 26 -9.08 -10.95 9.55
CA ILE A 26 -8.22 -9.78 9.39
C ILE A 26 -6.82 -10.27 9.04
N LEU A 27 -6.39 -10.00 7.81
CA LEU A 27 -5.09 -10.36 7.29
C LEU A 27 -4.18 -9.13 7.34
N ILE A 28 -2.96 -9.28 7.83
CA ILE A 28 -2.02 -8.17 8.02
C ILE A 28 -0.68 -8.53 7.39
N THR A 29 -0.19 -7.68 6.49
CA THR A 29 1.14 -7.83 5.88
C THR A 29 1.88 -6.49 5.85
N SER A 30 3.20 -6.56 5.72
CA SER A 30 4.07 -5.39 5.57
C SER A 30 4.24 -5.11 4.07
N LEU A 31 3.94 -3.88 3.66
CA LEU A 31 4.16 -3.42 2.29
C LEU A 31 5.33 -2.46 2.23
N ASP A 32 6.10 -2.52 1.15
CA ASP A 32 7.14 -1.56 0.88
C ASP A 32 6.53 -0.17 0.56
N SER A 33 7.15 0.92 1.03
CA SER A 33 6.63 2.27 0.76
C SER A 33 6.68 2.68 -0.71
N ALA A 34 7.51 2.01 -1.53
CA ALA A 34 7.56 2.20 -2.98
C ALA A 34 6.67 1.20 -3.75
N THR A 35 5.72 0.55 -3.07
CA THR A 35 4.78 -0.39 -3.72
C THR A 35 3.86 0.35 -4.70
N THR A 36 3.75 -0.20 -5.92
CA THR A 36 2.81 0.28 -6.93
C THR A 36 1.41 -0.30 -6.69
N PHE A 37 0.36 0.38 -7.16
CA PHE A 37 -1.02 -0.13 -7.03
C PHE A 37 -1.23 -1.54 -7.62
N ASP A 38 -0.54 -1.87 -8.71
CA ASP A 38 -0.59 -3.20 -9.31
C ASP A 38 -0.02 -4.27 -8.38
N LYS A 39 1.16 -4.00 -7.80
CA LYS A 39 1.77 -4.85 -6.78
C LYS A 39 0.91 -4.96 -5.53
N LEU A 40 0.29 -3.86 -5.09
CA LEU A 40 -0.67 -3.88 -3.99
C LEU A 40 -1.85 -4.84 -4.29
N CYS A 41 -2.38 -4.80 -5.51
CA CYS A 41 -3.43 -5.73 -5.93
C CYS A 41 -2.96 -7.18 -5.92
N GLU A 42 -1.74 -7.44 -6.39
CA GLU A 42 -1.12 -8.77 -6.39
C GLU A 42 -0.93 -9.29 -4.96
N GLU A 43 -0.34 -8.49 -4.08
CA GLU A 43 -0.13 -8.81 -2.66
C GLU A 43 -1.46 -9.11 -1.94
N VAL A 44 -2.49 -8.31 -2.18
CA VAL A 44 -3.81 -8.55 -1.56
C VAL A 44 -4.46 -9.82 -2.11
N ARG A 45 -4.27 -10.12 -3.41
CA ARG A 45 -4.77 -11.37 -4.01
C ARG A 45 -4.06 -12.57 -3.44
N GLU A 46 -2.74 -12.51 -3.30
CA GLU A 46 -1.96 -13.58 -2.70
C GLU A 46 -2.36 -13.79 -1.24
N MET A 47 -2.43 -12.71 -0.46
CA MET A 47 -2.80 -12.73 0.96
C MET A 47 -4.22 -13.30 1.19
N CYS A 48 -5.18 -12.97 0.32
CA CYS A 48 -6.55 -13.48 0.40
C CYS A 48 -6.76 -14.79 -0.37
N HIS A 49 -5.71 -15.39 -0.94
CA HIS A 49 -5.77 -16.58 -1.80
C HIS A 49 -6.80 -16.48 -2.93
N LEU A 50 -6.92 -15.29 -3.53
CA LEU A 50 -7.85 -15.01 -4.62
C LEU A 50 -7.27 -15.49 -5.96
N HIS A 51 -8.13 -16.14 -6.77
CA HIS A 51 -7.79 -16.49 -8.15
C HIS A 51 -7.63 -15.22 -9.01
N GLN A 52 -6.72 -15.22 -9.99
CA GLN A 52 -6.44 -14.05 -10.84
C GLN A 52 -7.66 -13.46 -11.58
N GLY A 53 -8.71 -14.26 -11.80
CA GLY A 53 -9.97 -13.84 -12.42
C GLY A 53 -11.03 -13.33 -11.44
N HIS A 54 -10.78 -13.38 -10.13
CA HIS A 54 -11.74 -12.92 -9.14
C HIS A 54 -11.70 -11.39 -9.04
N LEU A 55 -12.89 -10.76 -8.99
CA LEU A 55 -13.01 -9.32 -8.77
C LEU A 55 -12.45 -8.97 -7.38
N LEU A 56 -11.53 -8.02 -7.37
CA LEU A 56 -10.94 -7.44 -6.17
C LEU A 56 -11.49 -6.02 -6.01
N THR A 57 -11.98 -5.68 -4.81
CA THR A 57 -12.35 -4.32 -4.45
C THR A 57 -11.52 -3.89 -3.25
N LEU A 58 -10.63 -2.93 -3.44
CA LEU A 58 -9.82 -2.36 -2.38
C LEU A 58 -10.55 -1.18 -1.76
N LYS A 59 -10.65 -1.15 -0.44
CA LYS A 59 -11.16 -0.01 0.31
C LYS A 59 -10.08 0.49 1.25
N TRP A 60 -9.75 1.78 1.13
CA TRP A 60 -8.86 2.47 2.05
C TRP A 60 -9.70 3.16 3.12
N VAL A 61 -9.28 3.05 4.37
CA VAL A 61 -9.88 3.77 5.49
C VAL A 61 -8.97 4.96 5.79
N ASP A 62 -9.51 6.17 5.65
CA ASP A 62 -8.74 7.38 5.94
C ASP A 62 -8.67 7.66 7.46
N SER A 63 -8.06 8.79 7.83
CA SER A 63 -8.02 9.33 9.20
C SER A 63 -9.38 9.51 9.87
N GLU A 64 -10.43 9.84 9.12
CA GLU A 64 -11.79 10.03 9.63
C GLU A 64 -12.52 8.69 9.87
N GLY A 65 -11.95 7.59 9.37
CA GLY A 65 -12.50 6.25 9.53
C GLY A 65 -13.48 5.86 8.42
N ASP A 66 -13.65 6.69 7.39
CA ASP A 66 -14.57 6.42 6.29
C ASP A 66 -13.92 5.56 5.20
N PRO A 67 -14.52 4.41 4.83
CA PRO A 67 -13.95 3.54 3.82
C PRO A 67 -14.24 4.05 2.40
N CYS A 68 -13.21 4.54 1.71
CA CYS A 68 -13.27 4.91 0.30
C CYS A 68 -12.72 3.79 -0.60
N THR A 69 -13.36 3.55 -1.75
CA THR A 69 -12.87 2.56 -2.73
C THR A 69 -11.68 3.13 -3.50
N VAL A 70 -10.63 2.34 -3.67
CA VAL A 70 -9.44 2.71 -4.43
C VAL A 70 -9.36 1.82 -5.67
N SER A 71 -9.39 2.44 -6.85
CA SER A 71 -9.43 1.72 -8.12
C SER A 71 -8.23 2.01 -9.03
N SER A 72 -7.43 3.02 -8.69
CA SER A 72 -6.31 3.47 -9.51
C SER A 72 -5.11 3.89 -8.69
N GLN A 73 -3.92 3.81 -9.30
CA GLN A 73 -2.66 4.23 -8.68
C GLN A 73 -2.66 5.69 -8.24
N MET A 74 -3.34 6.57 -8.99
CA MET A 74 -3.44 7.97 -8.60
C MET A 74 -4.26 8.17 -7.32
N GLU A 75 -5.31 7.38 -7.10
CA GLU A 75 -6.11 7.43 -5.86
C GLU A 75 -5.30 6.89 -4.68
N ALA A 76 -4.60 5.77 -4.86
CA ALA A 76 -3.72 5.21 -3.85
C ALA A 76 -2.62 6.20 -3.44
N PHE A 77 -2.01 6.87 -4.43
CA PHE A 77 -0.98 7.88 -4.18
C PHE A 77 -1.53 9.06 -3.38
N ARG A 78 -2.69 9.62 -3.79
CA ARG A 78 -3.33 10.73 -3.08
C ARG A 78 -3.58 10.42 -1.61
N LEU A 79 -4.12 9.23 -1.33
CA LEU A 79 -4.39 8.77 0.04
C LEU A 79 -3.10 8.57 0.85
N SER A 80 -2.05 8.03 0.23
CA SER A 80 -0.73 7.88 0.88
C SER A 80 -0.07 9.21 1.23
N CYS A 81 -0.33 10.26 0.43
CA CYS A 81 0.18 11.60 0.69
C CYS A 81 -0.59 12.34 1.79
N GLN A 82 -1.90 12.07 1.96
CA GLN A 82 -2.70 12.67 3.04
C GLN A 82 -2.24 12.23 4.44
N HIS A 83 -1.59 11.07 4.56
CA HIS A 83 -1.08 10.57 5.85
C HIS A 83 0.36 11.03 6.17
N LYS A 84 0.97 11.83 5.29
CA LYS A 84 2.36 12.33 5.43
C LYS A 84 2.43 13.78 5.93
N ASP A 85 1.35 14.30 6.50
CA ASP A 85 1.28 15.58 7.23
C ASP A 85 1.03 15.33 8.73
#